data_AF-A0A6B2T7E1-F1
#
_entry.id   AF-A0A6B2T7E1-F1
#
_cell.length_a   1.000
_cell.length_b   1.000
_cell.length_c   1.000
_cell.angle_alpha   90.00
_cell.angle_beta   90.00
_cell.angle_gamma   90.00
#
_symmetry.space_group_name_H-M   'P 1'
#
loop_
_entity.id
_entity.type
_entity.pdbx_description
1 polymer ?
#
loop_
_entity_poly.entity_id
_entity_poly.type
_entity_poly.pdbx_seq_one_letter_code
_entity_poly.pdbx_strand_id
1 'polypeptide(L)'
;PEAEATGALLGLATAPPDRRDGETYATSGGHRLSGSAPAREAASLALAERGSARDLTPLTALLGPDSWFGAHETAVQALLRIGTEEAHEHVLAFCFGTKHFYTWHVGALDAVAAARGVRLGP
;
A
#
# COMPACT_ATOMS: atom_id res chain seq x y z
N PRO A 1 -9.39 -49.77 -8.94
CA PRO A 1 -10.04 -48.59 -8.31
C PRO A 1 -8.97 -47.64 -7.75
N GLU A 2 -8.33 -46.89 -8.65
CA GLU A 2 -7.33 -45.85 -8.38
C GLU A 2 -7.02 -45.21 -9.74
N ALA A 3 -7.87 -44.30 -10.22
CA ALA A 3 -7.65 -43.64 -11.51
C ALA A 3 -8.41 -42.31 -11.66
N GLU A 4 -8.75 -41.62 -10.57
CA GLU A 4 -9.55 -40.38 -10.68
C GLU A 4 -9.05 -39.25 -9.77
N ALA A 5 -7.74 -39.20 -9.49
CA ALA A 5 -7.13 -38.15 -8.66
C ALA A 5 -6.10 -37.26 -9.40
N THR A 6 -5.92 -37.40 -10.71
CA THR A 6 -4.83 -36.71 -11.44
C THR A 6 -5.28 -35.93 -12.68
N GLY A 7 -6.53 -35.46 -12.70
CA GLY A 7 -7.09 -34.72 -13.85
C GLY A 7 -7.20 -33.20 -13.67
N ALA A 8 -7.04 -32.65 -12.46
CA ALA A 8 -7.46 -31.28 -12.16
C ALA A 8 -6.34 -30.21 -12.17
N LEU A 9 -5.08 -30.56 -12.45
CA LEU A 9 -3.95 -29.62 -12.31
C LEU A 9 -3.24 -29.23 -13.62
N LEU A 10 -3.85 -29.43 -14.79
CA LEU A 10 -3.20 -29.16 -16.08
C LEU A 10 -4.02 -28.32 -17.06
N GLY A 11 -4.71 -27.28 -16.56
CA GLY A 11 -5.51 -26.37 -17.38
C GLY A 11 -5.16 -24.87 -17.33
N LEU A 12 -4.15 -24.45 -16.55
CA LEU A 12 -3.87 -23.01 -16.31
C LEU A 12 -2.62 -22.46 -17.01
N ALA A 13 -2.10 -23.14 -18.02
CA ALA A 13 -0.98 -22.61 -18.79
C ALA A 13 -1.15 -22.95 -20.27
N THR A 14 -1.80 -22.06 -21.04
CA THR A 14 -1.46 -21.67 -22.44
C THR A 14 -2.65 -20.98 -23.15
N ALA A 15 -2.62 -19.65 -23.28
CA ALA A 15 -3.22 -18.93 -24.42
C ALA A 15 -2.70 -17.48 -24.51
N PRO A 16 -2.21 -17.01 -25.68
CA PRO A 16 -1.71 -15.64 -25.93
C PRO A 16 -2.83 -14.63 -26.29
N PRO A 17 -2.54 -13.31 -26.45
CA PRO A 17 -3.52 -12.24 -26.24
C PRO A 17 -4.32 -11.91 -27.50
N ASP A 18 -5.64 -11.95 -27.42
CA ASP A 18 -6.52 -11.38 -28.45
C ASP A 18 -6.88 -9.94 -28.09
N ARG A 19 -6.44 -9.03 -28.96
CA ARG A 19 -6.82 -7.62 -28.96
C ARG A 19 -8.15 -7.52 -29.68
N ARG A 20 -9.22 -7.16 -28.97
CA ARG A 20 -10.34 -6.43 -29.55
C ARG A 20 -11.01 -5.51 -28.52
N ASP A 21 -10.99 -4.23 -28.90
CA ASP A 21 -12.03 -3.22 -28.76
C ASP A 21 -12.48 -2.92 -27.32
N GLY A 22 -12.15 -1.76 -26.74
CA GLY A 22 -12.44 -0.43 -27.28
C GLY A 22 -13.71 0.07 -26.62
N GLU A 23 -13.55 0.98 -25.65
CA GLU A 23 -14.61 1.73 -24.95
C GLU A 23 -15.47 0.94 -23.94
N THR A 24 -15.17 1.14 -22.64
CA THR A 24 -16.13 1.36 -21.51
C THR A 24 -15.63 0.91 -20.13
N TYR A 25 -14.32 0.93 -19.86
CA TYR A 25 -13.82 0.89 -18.47
C TYR A 25 -12.68 1.89 -18.24
N ALA A 26 -12.87 3.11 -18.73
CA ALA A 26 -12.04 4.27 -18.37
C ALA A 26 -12.89 5.31 -17.63
N THR A 27 -13.73 4.88 -16.68
CA THR A 27 -14.32 5.78 -15.67
C THR A 27 -14.85 4.99 -14.47
N SER A 28 -13.96 4.63 -13.56
CA SER A 28 -14.34 4.54 -12.14
C SER A 28 -13.10 4.83 -11.32
N GLY A 29 -13.02 6.07 -10.84
CA GLY A 29 -12.01 6.49 -9.88
C GLY A 29 -12.13 5.67 -8.61
N GLY A 30 -11.00 5.20 -8.12
CA GLY A 30 -10.91 4.41 -6.91
C GLY A 30 -10.23 3.08 -7.18
N HIS A 31 -8.90 3.07 -7.16
CA HIS A 31 -8.12 1.88 -6.83
C HIS A 31 -8.42 1.47 -5.38
N ARG A 32 -9.67 1.09 -5.11
CA ARG A 32 -10.08 0.50 -3.86
C ARG A 32 -9.59 -0.92 -3.89
N LEU A 33 -8.68 -1.22 -2.97
CA LEU A 33 -8.35 -2.58 -2.58
C LEU A 33 -9.66 -3.38 -2.42
N SER A 34 -9.63 -4.65 -2.83
CA SER A 34 -10.76 -5.59 -2.81
C SER A 34 -11.73 -5.37 -1.62
N GLY A 35 -13.03 -5.55 -1.83
CA GLY A 35 -14.03 -5.32 -0.78
C GLY A 35 -13.86 -6.17 0.49
N SER A 36 -13.09 -7.27 0.44
CA SER A 36 -12.84 -8.11 1.61
C SER A 36 -11.66 -7.60 2.45
N ALA A 37 -11.86 -7.48 3.77
CA ALA A 37 -10.81 -7.01 4.68
C ALA A 37 -9.47 -7.78 4.56
N PRO A 38 -9.43 -9.12 4.44
CA PRO A 38 -8.18 -9.86 4.30
C PRO A 38 -7.43 -9.54 3.00
N ALA A 39 -8.14 -9.29 1.90
CA ALA A 39 -7.52 -8.95 0.63
C ALA A 39 -6.96 -7.51 0.64
N ARG A 40 -7.59 -6.58 1.36
CA ARG A 40 -7.05 -5.24 1.57
C ARG A 40 -5.80 -5.26 2.43
N GLU A 41 -5.80 -6.06 3.49
CA GLU A 41 -4.63 -6.26 4.34
C GLU A 41 -3.45 -6.81 3.55
N ALA A 42 -3.63 -7.93 2.85
CA ALA A 42 -2.58 -8.55 2.05
C ALA A 42 -2.03 -7.60 0.98
N ALA A 43 -2.90 -6.86 0.29
CA ALA A 43 -2.47 -5.90 -0.73
C ALA A 43 -1.74 -4.69 -0.13
N SER A 44 -2.19 -4.19 1.02
CA SER A 44 -1.52 -3.07 1.72
C SER A 44 -0.13 -3.48 2.21
N LEU A 45 0.00 -4.69 2.77
CA LEU A 45 1.27 -5.26 3.19
C LEU A 45 2.23 -5.44 2.01
N ALA A 46 1.78 -6.02 0.90
CA ALA A 46 2.61 -6.22 -0.28
C ALA A 46 3.14 -4.90 -0.87
N LEU A 47 2.31 -3.85 -0.87
CA LEU A 47 2.73 -2.50 -1.29
C LEU A 47 3.76 -1.91 -0.33
N ALA A 48 3.53 -2.04 0.98
CA ALA A 48 4.44 -1.55 2.00
C ALA A 48 5.80 -2.28 1.98
N GLU A 49 5.79 -3.59 1.78
CA GLU A 49 6.98 -4.41 1.65
C GLU A 49 7.84 -3.98 0.45
N ARG A 50 7.18 -3.73 -0.70
CA ARG A 50 7.84 -3.27 -1.91
C ARG A 50 8.53 -1.92 -1.72
N GLY A 51 7.85 -0.95 -1.09
CA GLY A 51 8.44 0.32 -0.67
C GLY A 51 9.21 1.04 -1.78
N SER A 52 8.72 0.97 -3.02
CA SER A 52 9.36 1.61 -4.17
C SER A 52 8.83 3.03 -4.35
N ALA A 53 9.62 3.93 -4.96
CA ALA A 53 9.13 5.25 -5.36
C ALA A 53 7.87 5.18 -6.26
N ARG A 54 7.69 4.08 -7.00
CA ARG A 54 6.49 3.82 -7.81
C ARG A 54 5.23 3.55 -6.97
N ASP A 55 5.40 3.26 -5.68
CA ASP A 55 4.32 2.95 -4.75
C ASP A 55 3.87 4.17 -3.93
N LEU A 56 4.43 5.35 -4.18
CA LEU A 56 4.10 6.54 -3.41
C LEU A 56 2.60 6.87 -3.47
N THR A 57 2.00 6.88 -4.66
CA THR A 57 0.55 7.10 -4.82
C THR A 57 -0.32 6.03 -4.12
N PRO A 58 -0.11 4.71 -4.32
CA PRO A 58 -0.92 3.73 -3.62
C PRO A 58 -0.67 3.71 -2.10
N LEU A 59 0.55 3.95 -1.62
CA LEU A 59 0.85 4.04 -0.18
C LEU A 59 0.17 5.23 0.49
N THR A 60 0.14 6.39 -0.18
CA THR A 60 -0.56 7.58 0.34
C THR A 60 -2.07 7.40 0.35
N ALA A 61 -2.63 6.65 -0.61
CA ALA A 61 -4.04 6.27 -0.56
C ALA A 61 -4.38 5.39 0.67
N LEU A 62 -3.42 4.61 1.19
CA LEU A 62 -3.59 3.85 2.43
C LEU A 62 -3.65 4.74 3.67
N LEU A 63 -3.27 6.01 3.59
CA LEU A 63 -3.34 6.97 4.70
C LEU A 63 -4.64 7.80 4.67
N GLY A 64 -5.52 7.56 3.70
CA GLY A 64 -6.79 8.25 3.55
C GLY A 64 -7.84 7.88 4.62
N PRO A 65 -8.91 8.67 4.76
CA PRO A 65 -9.95 8.46 5.78
C PRO A 65 -10.75 7.16 5.60
N ASP A 66 -10.87 6.67 4.36
CA ASP A 66 -11.59 5.45 4.01
C ASP A 66 -10.71 4.18 4.10
N SER A 67 -9.45 4.33 4.47
CA SER A 67 -8.51 3.21 4.47
C SER A 67 -8.61 2.39 5.75
N TRP A 68 -8.13 1.14 5.66
CA TRP A 68 -8.10 0.26 6.81
C TRP A 68 -6.96 0.67 7.75
N PHE A 69 -7.29 0.94 9.02
CA PHE A 69 -6.35 1.41 10.03
C PHE A 69 -5.11 0.51 10.19
N GLY A 70 -5.26 -0.82 10.04
CA GLY A 70 -4.14 -1.76 10.14
C GLY A 70 -3.06 -1.58 9.07
N ALA A 71 -3.35 -0.85 7.99
CA ALA A 71 -2.37 -0.52 6.95
C ALA A 71 -1.61 0.79 7.22
N HIS A 72 -2.00 1.60 8.21
CA HIS A 72 -1.41 2.94 8.41
C HIS A 72 0.05 2.87 8.83
N GLU A 73 0.37 2.06 9.84
CA GLU A 73 1.74 1.92 10.34
C GLU A 73 2.68 1.39 9.25
N THR A 74 2.26 0.34 8.54
CA THR A 74 3.06 -0.28 7.48
C THR A 74 3.22 0.64 6.27
N ALA A 75 2.18 1.39 5.89
CA ALA A 75 2.27 2.40 4.85
C ALA A 75 3.22 3.54 5.22
N VAL A 76 3.16 4.03 6.47
CA VAL A 76 4.10 5.05 6.96
C VAL A 76 5.54 4.53 6.95
N GLN A 77 5.80 3.32 7.46
CA GLN A 77 7.13 2.72 7.41
C GLN A 77 7.65 2.57 5.97
N ALA A 78 6.78 2.21 5.03
CA ALA A 78 7.16 2.11 3.62
C ALA A 78 7.49 3.47 3.01
N LEU A 79 6.73 4.52 3.32
CA LEU A 79 7.03 5.89 2.90
C LEU A 79 8.37 6.39 3.47
N LEU A 80 8.66 6.08 4.74
CA LEU A 80 9.97 6.39 5.35
C LEU A 80 11.12 5.63 4.66
N ARG A 81 10.89 4.38 4.25
CA ARG A 81 11.87 3.60 3.47
C ARG A 81 12.11 4.19 2.07
N ILE A 82 11.08 4.76 1.44
CA ILE A 82 11.23 5.49 0.17
C ILE A 82 12.13 6.70 0.36
N GLY A 83 12.00 7.41 1.48
CA GLY A 83 12.95 8.43 1.93
C GLY A 83 13.01 9.69 1.06
N THR A 84 12.07 9.86 0.13
CA THR A 84 11.96 11.09 -0.66
C THR A 84 11.30 12.19 0.15
N GLU A 85 11.59 13.43 -0.21
CA GLU A 85 10.97 14.60 0.45
C GLU A 85 9.44 14.56 0.35
N GLU A 86 8.92 14.14 -0.80
CA GLU A 86 7.49 13.94 -1.01
C GLU A 86 6.90 12.88 -0.05
N ALA A 87 7.60 11.75 0.15
CA ALA A 87 7.14 10.71 1.07
C ALA A 87 7.11 11.22 2.52
N HIS A 88 8.12 12.01 2.93
CA HIS A 88 8.14 12.63 4.25
C HIS A 88 6.99 13.62 4.46
N GLU A 89 6.68 14.45 3.46
CA GLU A 89 5.54 15.37 3.53
C GLU A 89 4.20 14.65 3.70
N HIS A 90 4.02 13.51 3.03
CA HIS A 90 2.82 12.68 3.22
C HIS A 90 2.73 12.09 4.63
N VAL A 91 3.85 11.64 5.20
CA VAL A 91 3.89 11.15 6.58
C VAL A 91 3.55 12.27 7.56
N LEU A 92 4.13 13.46 7.38
CA LEU A 92 3.83 14.62 8.22
C LEU A 92 2.36 15.02 8.14
N ALA A 93 1.82 15.17 6.93
CA ALA A 93 0.41 15.50 6.73
C ALA A 93 -0.53 14.50 7.41
N PHE A 94 -0.22 13.20 7.32
CA PHE A 94 -0.98 12.17 8.01
C PHE A 94 -0.87 12.30 9.54
N CYS A 95 0.34 12.47 10.09
CA CYS A 95 0.55 12.64 11.51
C CYS A 95 -0.11 13.92 12.07
N PHE A 96 -0.17 15.01 11.30
CA PHE A 96 -0.88 16.23 11.69
C PHE A 96 -2.41 16.06 11.66
N GLY A 97 -2.92 15.23 10.75
CA GLY A 97 -4.36 14.98 10.59
C GLY A 97 -4.92 13.91 11.52
N THR A 98 -4.09 13.08 12.15
CA THR A 98 -4.58 12.00 13.01
C THR A 98 -5.18 12.53 14.30
N LYS A 99 -6.29 11.92 14.73
CA LYS A 99 -6.92 12.17 16.03
C LYS A 99 -6.37 11.27 17.13
N HIS A 100 -5.74 10.17 16.76
CA HIS A 100 -5.23 9.15 17.68
C HIS A 100 -3.74 8.99 17.44
N PHE A 101 -2.97 9.31 18.48
CA PHE A 101 -1.52 9.32 18.42
C PHE A 101 -0.96 8.08 19.12
N TYR A 102 -0.31 7.21 18.34
CA TYR A 102 0.30 5.97 18.83
C TYR A 102 1.82 6.13 18.92
N THR A 103 2.48 5.25 19.68
CA THR A 103 3.95 5.28 19.85
C THR A 103 4.71 5.25 18.54
N TRP A 104 4.22 4.53 17.53
CA TRP A 104 4.83 4.49 16.20
C TRP A 104 4.77 5.84 15.47
N HIS A 105 3.81 6.73 15.78
CA HIS A 105 3.77 8.07 15.20
C HIS A 105 4.96 8.90 15.66
N VAL A 106 5.36 8.78 16.93
CA VAL A 106 6.59 9.43 17.45
C VAL A 106 7.80 8.95 16.64
N GLY A 107 7.96 7.64 16.50
CA GLY A 107 9.07 7.07 15.73
C GLY A 107 9.07 7.50 14.27
N ALA A 108 7.90 7.67 13.66
CA ALA A 108 7.77 8.20 12.31
C ALA A 108 8.23 9.66 12.20
N LEU A 109 7.81 10.52 13.15
CA LEU A 109 8.24 11.92 13.20
C LEU A 109 9.74 12.05 13.46
N ASP A 110 10.29 11.23 14.37
CA ASP A 110 11.73 11.19 14.64
C ASP A 110 12.52 10.77 13.40
N ALA A 111 12.03 9.78 12.65
CA ALA A 111 12.64 9.36 11.40
C ALA A 111 12.63 10.47 10.34
N VAL A 112 11.51 11.18 10.17
CA VAL A 112 11.43 12.34 9.26
C VAL A 112 12.38 13.44 9.69
N ALA A 113 12.43 13.75 10.99
CA ALA A 113 13.32 14.77 11.52
C ALA A 113 14.80 14.41 11.31
N ALA A 114 15.17 13.16 11.59
CA ALA A 114 16.51 12.65 11.33
C ALA A 114 16.88 12.74 9.84
N ALA A 115 15.97 12.36 8.94
CA ALA A 115 16.18 12.46 7.50
C ALA A 115 16.36 13.92 7.03
N ARG A 116 15.71 14.88 7.70
CA ARG A 116 15.83 16.31 7.43
C ARG A 116 16.97 17.01 8.18
N GLY A 117 17.75 16.27 8.99
CA GLY A 117 18.79 16.85 9.85
C GLY A 117 18.24 17.77 10.96
N VAL A 118 16.95 17.65 11.27
CA VAL A 118 16.30 18.37 12.37
C VAL A 118 16.40 17.54 13.63
N ARG A 119 16.93 18.11 14.71
CA ARG A 119 16.94 17.47 16.02
C ARG A 119 15.67 17.84 16.78
N LEU A 120 14.75 16.89 16.95
CA LEU A 120 13.57 17.05 17.80
C LEU A 120 13.97 16.84 19.27
N GLY A 121 14.52 17.87 19.91
CA GLY A 121 14.78 17.89 21.35
C GLY A 121 15.81 16.87 21.87
N PRO A 122 16.11 16.89 23.19
CA PRO A 122 17.01 15.94 23.85
C PRO A 122 16.40 14.57 24.10
#